data_AF-A0A953MD74-F1
#
_entry.id   AF-A0A953MD74-F1
#
_cell.length_a   1.000
_cell.length_b   1.000
_cell.length_c   1.000
_cell.angle_alpha   90.00
_cell.angle_beta   90.00
_cell.angle_gamma   90.00
#
_symmetry.space_group_name_H-M   'P 1'
#
loop_
_entity.id
_entity.type
_entity.pdbx_description
1 polymer ?
#
loop_
_entity_poly.entity_id
_entity_poly.type
_entity_poly.pdbx_seq_one_letter_code
_entity_poly.pdbx_strand_id
1 'polypeptide(L)'
;YHEVCMKKILGILLLLAVIAGGYFYLSQQEDFEIIDSKIELKQIGGGMNFETPSVTAIRFSAGVNGSIKNISEENYSNVILTFKIGNDEVTAKISELKPGQTAKFNTNKIETKNKTPKHSLLSITHD
;
A
#
# COMPACT_ATOMS: atom_id res chain seq x y z
N TYR A 1 38.93 42.71 0.89
CA TYR A 1 37.57 42.65 0.31
C TYR A 1 37.17 41.26 -0.21
N HIS A 2 38.10 40.48 -0.79
CA HIS A 2 37.79 39.13 -1.32
C HIS A 2 37.35 38.09 -0.25
N GLU A 3 37.98 38.05 0.92
CA GLU A 3 37.66 37.05 1.96
C GLU A 3 36.26 37.23 2.59
N VAL A 4 35.80 38.48 2.73
CA VAL A 4 34.48 38.80 3.28
C VAL A 4 33.37 38.35 2.32
N CYS A 5 33.63 38.39 1.01
CA CYS A 5 32.68 37.94 -0.01
C CYS A 5 32.57 36.41 -0.05
N MET A 6 33.71 35.70 0.05
CA MET A 6 33.75 34.24 0.02
C MET A 6 33.07 33.60 1.25
N LYS A 7 33.26 34.18 2.45
CA LYS A 7 32.57 33.74 3.67
C LYS A 7 31.05 33.94 3.61
N LYS A 8 30.58 35.03 2.97
CA LYS A 8 29.15 35.30 2.78
C LYS A 8 28.50 34.34 1.78
N ILE A 9 29.19 34.04 0.68
CA ILE A 9 28.72 33.07 -0.32
C ILE A 9 28.66 31.66 0.29
N LEU A 10 29.68 31.26 1.06
CA LEU A 10 29.68 29.98 1.76
C LEU A 10 28.53 29.87 2.77
N GLY A 11 28.24 30.95 3.51
CA GLY A 11 27.10 31.00 4.42
C GLY A 11 25.75 30.84 3.73
N ILE A 12 25.56 31.47 2.56
CA ILE A 12 24.34 31.34 1.74
C ILE A 12 24.19 29.92 1.19
N LEU A 13 25.28 29.30 0.72
CA LEU A 13 25.28 27.91 0.25
C LEU A 13 24.90 26.93 1.35
N LEU A 14 25.40 27.15 2.57
CA LEU A 14 25.08 26.32 3.73
C LEU A 14 23.60 26.46 4.13
N LEU A 15 23.06 27.67 4.09
CA LEU A 15 21.63 27.92 4.33
C LEU A 15 20.75 27.22 3.29
N LEU A 16 21.11 27.32 2.01
CA LEU A 16 20.40 26.64 0.92
C LEU A 16 20.46 25.12 1.05
N ALA A 17 21.60 24.56 1.47
CA ALA A 17 21.75 23.13 1.69
C ALA A 17 20.86 22.61 2.84
N VAL A 18 20.72 23.40 3.91
CA VAL A 18 19.82 23.06 5.03
C VAL A 18 18.36 23.13 4.61
N ILE A 19 17.98 24.15 3.84
CA ILE A 19 16.60 24.30 3.33
C ILE A 19 16.28 23.16 2.34
N ALA A 20 17.18 22.87 1.40
CA ALA A 20 17.00 21.79 0.43
C ALA A 20 16.97 20.41 1.11
N GLY A 21 17.86 20.17 2.08
CA GLY A 21 17.89 18.94 2.87
C GLY A 21 16.64 18.75 3.73
N GLY A 22 16.16 19.83 4.36
CA GLY A 22 14.91 19.82 5.13
C GLY A 22 13.68 19.56 4.26
N TYR A 23 13.62 20.18 3.08
CA TYR A 23 12.54 19.96 2.11
C TYR A 23 12.54 18.52 1.58
N PHE A 24 13.71 17.99 1.25
CA PHE A 24 13.86 16.60 0.81
C PHE A 24 13.47 15.60 1.91
N TYR A 25 13.85 15.86 3.16
CA TYR A 25 13.50 15.03 4.30
C TYR A 25 11.99 15.00 4.54
N LEU A 26 11.32 16.15 4.46
CA LEU A 26 9.86 16.25 4.58
C LEU A 26 9.14 15.56 3.41
N SER A 27 9.69 15.62 2.19
CA SER A 27 9.07 14.99 1.02
C SER A 27 9.06 13.46 1.02
N GLN A 28 9.80 12.82 1.93
CA GLN A 28 9.84 11.36 2.05
C GLN A 28 8.95 10.81 3.18
N GLN A 29 8.15 11.64 3.84
CA GLN A 29 7.17 11.12 4.79
C GLN A 29 6.13 10.27 4.05
N GLU A 30 5.92 9.05 4.53
CA GLU A 30 4.84 8.19 4.05
C GLU A 30 3.50 8.78 4.56
N ASP A 31 2.55 9.03 3.68
CA ASP A 31 1.25 9.62 4.05
C ASP A 31 0.31 8.62 4.76
N PHE A 32 0.61 7.33 4.61
CA PHE A 32 -0.24 6.24 5.06
C PHE A 32 0.54 5.16 5.80
N GLU A 33 -0.09 4.59 6.83
CA GLU A 33 0.39 3.44 7.57
C GLU A 33 -0.56 2.25 7.36
N ILE A 34 -0.05 1.12 6.87
CA ILE A 34 -0.82 -0.13 6.74
C ILE A 34 -0.70 -0.95 8.03
N ILE A 35 -1.85 -1.29 8.61
CA ILE A 35 -1.98 -1.99 9.89
C ILE A 35 -2.68 -3.34 9.66
N ASP A 36 -2.11 -4.41 10.20
CA ASP A 36 -2.71 -5.75 10.21
C ASP A 36 -3.12 -6.32 8.85
N SER A 37 -2.39 -5.99 7.77
CA SER A 37 -2.64 -6.54 6.43
C SER A 37 -2.44 -8.06 6.41
N LYS A 38 -3.49 -8.80 6.05
CA LYS A 38 -3.48 -10.27 5.97
C LYS A 38 -4.17 -10.75 4.69
N ILE A 39 -3.68 -11.87 4.17
CA ILE A 39 -4.33 -12.55 3.07
C ILE A 39 -5.50 -13.41 3.57
N GLU A 40 -6.67 -13.21 2.98
CA GLU A 40 -7.84 -14.07 3.14
C GLU A 40 -7.83 -15.14 2.04
N LEU A 41 -7.92 -16.41 2.44
CA LEU A 41 -8.02 -17.55 1.53
C LEU A 41 -9.24 -18.41 1.89
N LYS A 42 -10.07 -18.72 0.90
CA LYS A 42 -11.22 -19.62 1.05
C LYS A 42 -11.22 -20.66 -0.06
N GLN A 43 -11.27 -21.95 0.26
CA GLN A 43 -11.46 -22.99 -0.74
C GLN A 43 -12.86 -22.87 -1.36
N ILE A 44 -12.93 -22.79 -2.68
CA ILE A 44 -14.17 -22.64 -3.46
C ILE A 44 -14.41 -23.81 -4.42
N GLY A 45 -13.42 -24.70 -4.57
CA GLY A 45 -13.53 -25.88 -5.42
C GLY A 45 -12.65 -27.02 -4.92
N GLY A 46 -12.93 -28.23 -5.40
CA GLY A 46 -12.29 -29.46 -4.94
C GLY A 46 -13.07 -30.10 -3.80
N GLY A 47 -13.95 -31.02 -4.17
CA GLY A 47 -14.59 -31.98 -3.28
C GLY A 47 -14.56 -33.34 -3.97
N MET A 48 -14.41 -34.41 -3.20
CA MET A 48 -14.51 -35.77 -3.71
C MET A 48 -16.00 -36.07 -3.92
N ASN A 49 -16.48 -36.06 -5.16
CA ASN A 49 -17.76 -36.67 -5.49
C ASN A 49 -17.55 -38.19 -5.46
N PHE A 50 -18.14 -38.87 -4.46
CA PHE A 50 -18.09 -40.33 -4.37
C PHE A 50 -18.87 -41.03 -5.50
N GLU A 51 -19.71 -40.30 -6.24
CA GLU A 51 -20.57 -40.86 -7.30
C GLU A 51 -20.06 -40.63 -8.73
N THR A 52 -19.02 -39.81 -8.93
CA THR A 52 -18.45 -39.54 -10.27
C THR A 52 -16.92 -39.43 -10.19
N PRO A 53 -16.13 -40.17 -11.00
CA PRO A 53 -14.67 -40.25 -10.89
C PRO A 53 -13.91 -38.98 -11.32
N SER A 54 -14.59 -37.85 -11.49
CA SER A 54 -13.98 -36.58 -11.88
C SER A 54 -13.37 -35.87 -10.66
N VAL A 55 -12.05 -35.96 -10.52
CA VAL A 55 -11.28 -35.15 -9.57
C VAL A 55 -11.37 -33.69 -9.99
N THR A 56 -12.21 -32.92 -9.29
CA THR A 56 -12.26 -31.47 -9.51
C THR A 56 -11.01 -30.84 -8.90
N ALA A 57 -10.27 -30.07 -9.70
CA ALA A 57 -9.08 -29.37 -9.22
C ALA A 57 -9.44 -28.42 -8.06
N ILE A 58 -8.64 -28.46 -6.98
CA ILE A 58 -8.81 -27.58 -5.83
C ILE A 58 -8.57 -26.13 -6.27
N ARG A 59 -9.49 -25.23 -5.91
CA ARG A 59 -9.40 -23.79 -6.18
C ARG A 59 -9.68 -22.99 -4.92
N PHE A 60 -9.02 -21.85 -4.80
CA PHE A 60 -9.15 -20.93 -3.68
C PHE A 60 -9.56 -19.54 -4.19
N SER A 61 -10.42 -18.87 -3.45
CA SER A 61 -10.65 -17.43 -3.55
C SER A 61 -9.67 -16.73 -2.62
N ALA A 62 -8.87 -15.80 -3.14
CA ALA A 62 -7.85 -15.04 -2.42
C ALA A 62 -8.13 -13.54 -2.48
N GLY A 63 -7.99 -12.83 -1.36
CA GLY A 63 -8.04 -11.37 -1.26
C GLY A 63 -7.20 -10.89 -0.09
N VAL A 64 -7.06 -9.58 0.09
CA VAL A 64 -6.34 -8.98 1.22
C VAL A 64 -7.33 -8.18 2.07
N ASN A 65 -7.23 -8.34 3.39
CA ASN A 65 -7.94 -7.51 4.35
C ASN A 65 -6.93 -6.82 5.29
N GLY A 66 -7.35 -5.74 5.92
CA GLY A 66 -6.50 -5.02 6.86
C GLY A 66 -7.09 -3.69 7.25
N SER A 67 -6.24 -2.84 7.81
CA SER A 67 -6.56 -1.44 8.08
C SER A 67 -5.49 -0.52 7.50
N ILE A 68 -5.88 0.69 7.15
CA ILE A 68 -4.98 1.76 6.73
C ILE A 68 -5.27 2.98 7.58
N LYS A 69 -4.22 3.68 8.00
CA LYS A 69 -4.29 4.91 8.76
C LYS A 69 -3.66 6.04 7.97
N ASN A 70 -4.34 7.16 7.88
CA ASN A 70 -3.75 8.40 7.38
C ASN A 70 -2.89 9.00 8.50
N ILE A 71 -1.58 9.09 8.27
CA ILE A 71 -0.62 9.66 9.22
C ILE A 71 -0.16 11.07 8.83
N SER A 72 -0.65 11.58 7.68
CA SER A 72 -0.49 12.96 7.26
C SER A 72 -1.47 13.91 8.00
N GLU A 73 -1.26 15.20 7.80
CA GLU A 73 -2.17 16.27 8.22
C GLU A 73 -3.25 16.59 7.16
N GLU A 74 -3.21 15.93 6.00
CA GLU A 74 -4.11 16.17 4.86
C GLU A 74 -5.33 15.24 4.89
N ASN A 75 -6.42 15.67 4.25
CA ASN A 75 -7.59 14.81 4.03
C ASN A 75 -7.52 14.18 2.64
N TYR A 76 -7.55 12.85 2.55
CA TYR A 76 -7.51 12.15 1.28
C TYR A 76 -8.89 11.63 0.89
N SER A 77 -9.29 11.89 -0.35
CA SER A 77 -10.47 11.28 -0.98
C SER A 77 -10.08 10.18 -1.96
N ASN A 78 -10.97 9.21 -2.14
CA ASN A 78 -10.84 8.15 -3.15
C ASN A 78 -9.50 7.40 -3.06
N VAL A 79 -9.11 6.99 -1.84
CA VAL A 79 -7.90 6.22 -1.60
C VAL A 79 -8.08 4.80 -2.15
N ILE A 80 -7.23 4.40 -3.10
CA ILE A 80 -7.21 3.09 -3.73
C ILE A 80 -5.93 2.37 -3.32
N LEU A 81 -6.09 1.26 -2.61
CA LEU A 81 -5.00 0.35 -2.28
C LEU A 81 -4.93 -0.73 -3.35
N THR A 82 -3.79 -0.91 -4.00
CA THR A 82 -3.56 -1.98 -4.97
C THR A 82 -2.56 -2.96 -4.39
N PHE A 83 -2.96 -4.22 -4.29
CA PHE A 83 -2.11 -5.34 -3.88
C PHE A 83 -1.92 -6.29 -5.05
N LYS A 84 -0.74 -6.89 -5.11
CA LYS A 84 -0.45 -7.99 -6.02
C LYS A 84 -0.61 -9.31 -5.28
N ILE A 85 -1.35 -10.26 -5.84
CA ILE A 85 -1.42 -11.65 -5.37
C ILE A 85 -0.98 -12.55 -6.53
N GLY A 86 0.22 -13.13 -6.43
CA GLY A 86 0.82 -13.84 -7.55
C GLY A 86 1.09 -12.91 -8.74
N ASN A 87 0.40 -13.12 -9.87
CA ASN A 87 0.48 -12.27 -11.05
C ASN A 87 -0.72 -11.34 -11.23
N ASP A 88 -1.73 -11.48 -10.39
CA ASP A 88 -2.97 -10.73 -10.48
C ASP A 88 -3.00 -9.59 -9.45
N GLU A 89 -3.83 -8.59 -9.72
CA GLU A 89 -4.00 -7.43 -8.85
C GLU A 89 -5.37 -7.43 -8.18
N VAL A 90 -5.40 -7.01 -6.93
CA VAL A 90 -6.61 -6.81 -6.14
C VAL A 90 -6.59 -5.42 -5.52
N THR A 91 -7.74 -4.78 -5.49
CA THR A 91 -7.89 -3.40 -5.06
C THR A 91 -8.92 -3.25 -3.96
N ALA A 92 -8.68 -2.34 -3.03
CA ALA A 92 -9.69 -1.83 -2.10
C ALA A 92 -9.83 -0.32 -2.27
N LYS A 93 -11.06 0.19 -2.12
CA LYS A 93 -11.37 1.62 -2.23
C LYS A 93 -11.90 2.14 -0.90
N ILE A 94 -11.42 3.31 -0.51
CA ILE A 94 -11.84 4.04 0.68
C ILE A 94 -12.22 5.46 0.24
N SER A 95 -13.48 5.83 0.46
CA SER A 95 -14.01 7.08 -0.09
C SER A 95 -13.34 8.32 0.50
N GLU A 96 -13.03 8.31 1.80
CA GLU A 96 -12.41 9.42 2.51
C GLU A 96 -11.57 8.87 3.68
N LEU A 97 -10.41 9.47 3.93
CA LEU A 97 -9.53 9.17 5.05
C LEU A 97 -8.95 10.46 5.64
N LYS A 98 -9.52 10.91 6.76
CA LYS A 98 -9.13 12.15 7.45
C LYS A 98 -7.81 11.99 8.22
N PRO A 99 -7.12 13.09 8.58
CA PRO A 99 -5.90 13.04 9.40
C PRO A 99 -6.07 12.18 10.65
N GLY A 100 -5.17 11.22 10.84
CA GLY A 100 -5.19 10.29 11.99
C GLY A 100 -6.28 9.21 11.94
N GLN A 101 -7.16 9.20 10.94
CA GLN A 101 -8.24 8.24 10.83
C GLN A 101 -7.71 6.88 10.36
N THR A 102 -8.19 5.82 11.01
CA THR A 102 -8.00 4.42 10.57
C THR A 102 -9.27 3.90 9.91
N ALA A 103 -9.14 3.30 8.73
CA ALA A 103 -10.22 2.63 8.02
C ALA A 103 -9.86 1.16 7.75
N LYS A 104 -10.87 0.28 7.86
CA LYS A 104 -10.74 -1.13 7.46
C LYS A 104 -10.94 -1.24 5.96
N PHE A 105 -10.18 -2.11 5.32
CA PHE A 105 -10.33 -2.41 3.90
C PHE A 105 -10.44 -3.92 3.67
N ASN A 106 -11.13 -4.28 2.58
CA ASN A 106 -11.13 -5.62 2.02
C ASN A 106 -11.08 -5.48 0.51
N THR A 107 -10.14 -6.15 -0.13
CA THR A 107 -9.99 -6.08 -1.59
C THR A 107 -11.05 -6.93 -2.28
N ASN A 108 -11.23 -6.71 -3.58
CA ASN A 108 -11.82 -7.75 -4.43
C ASN A 108 -11.00 -9.06 -4.34
N LYS A 109 -11.61 -10.16 -4.77
CA LYS A 109 -11.03 -11.49 -4.67
C LYS A 109 -10.72 -12.06 -6.06
N ILE A 110 -9.64 -12.81 -6.16
CA ILE A 110 -9.23 -13.55 -7.35
C ILE A 110 -9.29 -15.05 -7.09
N GLU A 111 -9.38 -15.85 -8.15
CA GLU A 111 -9.22 -17.30 -8.06
C GLU A 111 -7.76 -17.69 -8.20
N THR A 112 -7.29 -18.59 -7.34
CA THR A 112 -5.96 -19.17 -7.43
C THR A 112 -5.97 -20.65 -7.13
N LYS A 113 -5.04 -21.39 -7.72
CA LYS A 113 -4.76 -22.79 -7.38
C LYS A 113 -3.75 -22.91 -6.24
N ASN A 114 -3.09 -21.81 -5.88
CA ASN A 114 -2.06 -21.80 -4.85
C ASN A 114 -2.69 -21.63 -3.47
N LYS A 115 -2.41 -22.55 -2.55
CA LYS A 115 -2.86 -22.50 -1.16
C LYS A 115 -2.21 -21.37 -0.35
N THR A 116 -1.05 -20.88 -0.79
CA THR A 116 -0.28 -19.80 -0.14
C THR A 116 0.32 -18.88 -1.21
N PRO A 117 -0.50 -18.10 -1.93
CA PRO A 117 0.01 -17.17 -2.92
C PRO A 117 0.77 -16.04 -2.22
N LYS A 118 1.91 -15.65 -2.79
CA LYS A 118 2.65 -14.47 -2.33
C LYS A 118 1.80 -13.23 -2.58
N HIS A 119 1.84 -12.29 -1.64
CA HIS A 119 1.17 -10.99 -1.79
C HIS A 119 2.07 -9.84 -1.33
N SER A 120 1.87 -8.67 -1.93
CA SER A 120 2.56 -7.43 -1.57
C SER A 120 1.70 -6.22 -1.91
N LEU A 121 1.83 -5.15 -1.15
CA LEU A 121 1.30 -3.84 -1.55
C LEU A 121 2.07 -3.36 -2.78
N LEU A 122 1.36 -2.91 -3.80
CA LEU A 122 1.93 -2.36 -5.03
C LEU A 122 1.89 -0.85 -5.02
N SER A 123 0.74 -0.26 -4.67
CA SER A 123 0.57 1.19 -4.61
C SER A 123 -0.61 1.59 -3.72
N ILE A 124 -0.54 2.82 -3.24
CA ILE A 124 -1.67 3.56 -2.67
C ILE A 124 -1.79 4.82 -3.53
N THR A 125 -2.95 5.03 -4.13
CA THR A 125 -3.23 6.23 -4.94
C THR A 125 -4.46 6.93 -4.38
N HIS A 126 -4.50 8.25 -4.49
CA HIS A 126 -5.62 9.08 -4.04
C HIS A 126 -5.75 10.28 -4.97
N ASP A 127 -6.88 10.97 -4.86
CA ASP A 127 -7.12 12.23 -5.56
C ASP A 127 -6.44 13.42 -4.87
#